data_AF-A0ABD3BGM8-F1
#
_entry.id   AF-A0ABD3BGM8-F1
#
_cell.length_a   1.000
_cell.length_b   1.000
_cell.length_c   1.000
_cell.angle_alpha   90.00
_cell.angle_beta   90.00
_cell.angle_gamma   90.00
#
_symmetry.space_group_name_H-M   'P 1'
#
loop_
_entity.id
_entity.type
_entity.pdbx_description
1 polymer ?
#
loop_
_entity_poly.entity_id
_entity_poly.type
_entity_poly.pdbx_seq_one_letter_code
_entity_poly.pdbx_strand_id
1 'polypeptide(L)'
;MADSELRGWVDGALFPRQPVGEGDRRDRWRGARSEASSRRLVRRQFWWAVAIEPRRGVSSRRRFAAAWAAKARFLLLVSMASPMISTVATPDVYNNTGGAKLCMSGSLSSTQVKGKIVICVKGNISSVEKGQVVKEAGGVAMIIANDVEDTIVAAHVLPTVSLGASAAKAIITYTISSTNPMAMIEFQGVVDNNPAPTMAAFSSRGPYPVDPHILKPDLTAPGVNILAAWPANISPTRLKIDKRRVLFNILSGTSMSCPHVSGLIALLKSKHREWSPAAIKSALMTTAYVNDSENKLISDMAALNRTANPFVFGSGHVDPERASDPGLIYDISTREYVDYLCSQKYNSTQMAIVTGEDFTCSSASNVKPGDLNYPSFSVIFSKDFTATTYKRTVTNVGSPVSNTYYVKVIQPDGVSITVQPNVLKFQITGEKLSYNVTFKAKKGNGIKAAEFSFGSLEWVSACKYYHVKSPIAVTWLK
;
A
#
# COMPACT_ATOMS: atom_id res chain seq x y z
N MET A 1 12.19 14.56 2.35
CA MET A 1 13.01 13.81 3.33
C MET A 1 13.03 12.30 3.06
N ALA A 2 12.87 11.85 1.80
CA ALA A 2 12.91 10.44 1.42
C ALA A 2 14.27 10.01 0.79
N ASP A 3 15.26 10.89 0.81
CA ASP A 3 16.48 10.75 0.00
C ASP A 3 17.72 10.30 0.81
N SER A 4 17.65 10.31 2.14
CA SER A 4 18.76 9.86 3.00
C SER A 4 18.71 8.37 3.36
N GLU A 5 17.59 7.68 3.11
CA GLU A 5 17.44 6.24 3.42
C GLU A 5 17.81 5.31 2.24
N LEU A 6 18.03 5.85 1.03
CA LEU A 6 18.41 5.08 -0.16
C LEU A 6 19.93 4.82 -0.27
N ARG A 7 20.78 5.65 0.35
CA ARG A 7 22.25 5.50 0.26
C ARG A 7 22.82 4.30 1.04
N GLY A 8 22.06 3.69 1.94
CA GLY A 8 22.52 2.54 2.72
C GLY A 8 22.34 1.17 2.04
N TRP A 9 21.58 1.10 0.94
CA TRP A 9 21.25 -0.16 0.27
C TRP A 9 22.09 -0.45 -0.98
N VAL A 10 22.78 0.55 -1.53
CA VAL A 10 23.52 0.41 -2.82
C VAL A 10 24.97 -0.05 -2.63
N ASP A 11 25.60 0.22 -1.49
CA ASP A 11 27.04 -0.04 -1.30
C ASP A 11 27.39 -1.43 -0.73
N GLY A 12 26.41 -2.32 -0.53
CA GLY A 12 26.60 -3.63 0.12
C GLY A 12 26.70 -4.85 -0.81
N ALA A 13 26.53 -4.68 -2.12
CA ALA A 13 26.42 -5.80 -3.07
C ALA A 13 27.24 -5.58 -4.36
N LEU A 14 28.52 -5.25 -4.21
CA LEU A 14 29.49 -5.32 -5.30
C LEU A 14 30.50 -6.43 -5.00
N PHE A 15 30.18 -7.65 -5.43
CA PHE A 15 31.22 -8.66 -5.66
C PHE A 15 31.88 -8.37 -7.02
N PRO A 16 33.22 -8.31 -7.11
CA PRO A 16 33.90 -7.97 -8.36
C PRO A 16 33.71 -9.07 -9.42
N ARG A 17 33.33 -8.67 -10.63
CA ARG A 17 33.34 -9.51 -11.84
C ARG A 17 34.80 -9.78 -12.23
N GLN A 18 35.23 -11.04 -12.21
CA GLN A 18 36.43 -11.47 -12.94
C GLN A 18 36.05 -11.90 -14.37
N PRO A 19 36.90 -11.65 -15.38
CA PRO A 19 36.64 -12.00 -16.76
C PRO A 19 36.88 -13.49 -17.01
N VAL A 20 35.95 -14.14 -17.72
CA VAL A 20 36.06 -15.54 -18.17
C VAL A 20 36.78 -15.54 -19.52
N GLY A 21 37.97 -16.14 -19.56
CA GLY A 21 38.69 -16.47 -20.79
C GLY A 21 38.29 -17.87 -21.30
N GLU A 22 38.22 -18.01 -22.62
CA GLU A 22 38.01 -19.28 -23.34
C GLU A 22 39.11 -20.30 -23.03
N GLY A 23 38.71 -21.56 -22.82
CA GLY A 23 39.64 -22.68 -22.65
C GLY A 23 38.92 -23.99 -22.37
N ASP A 24 38.73 -24.78 -23.43
CA ASP A 24 38.27 -26.17 -23.45
C ASP A 24 39.09 -27.09 -22.52
N ARG A 25 38.44 -27.94 -21.71
CA ARG A 25 38.75 -29.38 -21.58
C ARG A 25 37.87 -30.11 -20.55
N ARG A 26 37.53 -31.34 -20.96
CA ARG A 26 36.78 -32.39 -20.27
C ARG A 26 37.46 -32.88 -18.98
N ASP A 27 36.64 -33.59 -18.19
CA ASP A 27 36.96 -34.49 -17.07
C ASP A 27 37.12 -33.88 -15.66
N ARG A 28 36.04 -33.98 -14.86
CA ARG A 28 36.01 -34.84 -13.64
C ARG A 28 34.65 -34.75 -12.92
N TRP A 29 33.86 -35.80 -13.09
CA TRP A 29 32.87 -36.23 -12.10
C TRP A 29 33.54 -37.24 -11.16
N ARG A 30 33.52 -37.00 -9.83
CA ARG A 30 33.45 -38.02 -8.76
C ARG A 30 33.39 -37.36 -7.36
N GLY A 31 32.39 -37.76 -6.55
CA GLY A 31 32.35 -37.59 -5.09
C GLY A 31 31.28 -36.60 -4.59
N ALA A 32 29.98 -36.93 -4.55
CA ALA A 32 29.25 -37.80 -3.62
C ALA A 32 28.85 -37.16 -2.26
N ARG A 33 27.50 -37.09 -2.09
CA ARG A 33 26.69 -37.26 -0.86
C ARG A 33 26.54 -36.12 0.15
N SER A 34 25.41 -35.40 0.05
CA SER A 34 24.61 -34.97 1.22
C SER A 34 23.11 -34.75 0.94
N GLU A 35 22.51 -35.45 -0.04
CA GLU A 35 21.10 -35.24 -0.43
C GLU A 35 20.07 -35.90 0.52
N ALA A 36 20.51 -36.70 1.49
CA ALA A 36 19.62 -37.41 2.42
C ALA A 36 19.21 -36.57 3.66
N SER A 37 19.98 -35.55 4.01
CA SER A 37 19.73 -34.71 5.20
C SER A 37 18.70 -33.61 4.92
N SER A 38 18.70 -33.05 3.71
CA SER A 38 17.74 -32.01 3.29
C SER A 38 16.34 -32.58 3.05
N ARG A 39 16.21 -33.83 2.60
CA ARG A 39 14.89 -34.47 2.40
C ARG A 39 14.19 -34.85 3.72
N ARG A 40 14.93 -35.08 4.81
CA ARG A 40 14.33 -35.32 6.15
C ARG A 40 13.89 -34.02 6.83
N LEU A 41 14.59 -32.90 6.63
CA LEU A 41 14.16 -31.61 7.16
C LEU A 41 12.91 -31.09 6.44
N VAL A 42 12.86 -31.23 5.10
CA VAL A 42 11.70 -30.81 4.29
C VAL A 42 10.48 -31.70 4.57
N ARG A 43 10.65 -33.02 4.77
CA ARG A 43 9.53 -33.90 5.17
C ARG A 43 9.03 -33.66 6.60
N ARG A 44 9.88 -33.23 7.55
CA ARG A 44 9.44 -32.88 8.91
C ARG A 44 8.74 -31.53 9.01
N GLN A 45 9.09 -30.56 8.16
CA GLN A 45 8.36 -29.29 8.05
C GLN A 45 7.03 -29.45 7.29
N PHE A 46 6.93 -30.40 6.36
CA PHE A 46 5.67 -30.66 5.63
C PHE A 46 4.57 -31.35 6.46
N TRP A 47 4.92 -32.09 7.51
CA TRP A 47 3.93 -32.72 8.40
C TRP A 47 3.29 -31.77 9.41
N TRP A 48 3.80 -30.54 9.56
CA TRP A 48 3.14 -29.50 10.35
C TRP A 48 2.20 -28.61 9.53
N ALA A 49 2.27 -28.67 8.19
CA ALA A 49 1.53 -27.78 7.29
C ALA A 49 0.34 -28.44 6.57
N VAL A 50 0.08 -29.74 6.78
CA VAL A 50 -1.09 -30.44 6.19
C VAL A 50 -1.76 -31.32 7.24
N ALA A 51 -2.60 -30.70 8.07
CA ALA A 51 -3.66 -31.37 8.83
C ALA A 51 -4.70 -30.34 9.27
N ILE A 52 -5.39 -29.72 8.31
CA ILE A 52 -6.68 -29.07 8.56
C ILE A 52 -7.64 -29.54 7.47
N GLU A 53 -8.26 -30.68 7.72
CA GLU A 53 -9.50 -31.08 7.06
C GLU A 53 -10.49 -31.47 8.19
N PRO A 54 -11.62 -30.75 8.36
CA PRO A 54 -12.51 -31.00 9.48
C PRO A 54 -13.52 -32.10 9.11
N ARG A 55 -13.31 -33.33 9.59
CA ARG A 55 -14.40 -34.29 9.78
C ARG A 55 -14.80 -34.34 11.27
N ARG A 56 -16.02 -33.88 11.52
CA ARG A 56 -16.96 -34.16 12.64
C ARG A 56 -16.43 -34.05 14.08
N GLY A 57 -17.05 -33.15 14.86
CA GLY A 57 -17.12 -33.25 16.33
C GLY A 57 -17.12 -31.92 17.07
N VAL A 58 -18.29 -31.48 17.53
CA VAL A 58 -18.54 -30.20 18.24
C VAL A 58 -17.94 -30.16 19.68
N SER A 59 -17.26 -31.21 20.15
CA SER A 59 -16.75 -31.26 21.54
C SER A 59 -15.27 -30.87 21.74
N SER A 60 -14.46 -30.75 20.68
CA SER A 60 -13.01 -30.42 20.80
C SER A 60 -12.69 -28.93 20.81
N ARG A 61 -13.58 -28.07 20.29
CA ARG A 61 -13.39 -26.60 20.23
C ARG A 61 -13.35 -25.94 21.61
N ARG A 62 -14.06 -26.48 22.61
CA ARG A 62 -14.07 -25.91 23.97
C ARG A 62 -12.80 -26.20 24.76
N ARG A 63 -12.11 -27.31 24.51
CA ARG A 63 -10.88 -27.68 25.25
C ARG A 63 -9.63 -27.00 24.69
N PHE A 64 -9.56 -26.73 23.39
CA PHE A 64 -8.47 -25.94 22.79
C PHE A 64 -8.59 -24.43 23.08
N ALA A 65 -9.81 -23.87 23.06
CA ALA A 65 -10.05 -22.48 23.43
C ALA A 65 -9.76 -22.21 24.92
N ALA A 66 -10.08 -23.16 25.81
CA ALA A 66 -9.79 -23.06 27.24
C ALA A 66 -8.28 -23.16 27.55
N ALA A 67 -7.53 -23.99 26.81
CA ALA A 67 -6.07 -24.12 26.99
C ALA A 67 -5.30 -22.88 26.50
N TRP A 68 -5.81 -22.17 25.49
CA TRP A 68 -5.28 -20.87 25.06
C TRP A 68 -5.67 -19.74 26.04
N ALA A 69 -6.92 -19.74 26.52
CA ALA A 69 -7.38 -18.75 27.51
C ALA A 69 -6.68 -18.87 28.88
N ALA A 70 -6.28 -20.08 29.29
CA ALA A 70 -5.59 -20.30 30.56
C ALA A 70 -4.09 -19.92 30.53
N LYS A 71 -3.42 -19.96 29.37
CA LYS A 71 -2.03 -19.49 29.21
C LYS A 71 -1.90 -18.01 28.84
N ALA A 72 -2.99 -17.37 28.39
CA ALA A 72 -3.06 -15.92 28.15
C ALA A 72 -3.24 -15.07 29.44
N ARG A 73 -3.31 -15.70 30.62
CA ARG A 73 -3.49 -15.02 31.93
C ARG A 73 -2.20 -14.50 32.58
N PHE A 74 -1.23 -14.09 31.77
CA PHE A 74 -0.08 -13.30 32.21
C PHE A 74 0.14 -12.09 31.28
N LEU A 75 -0.95 -11.39 30.95
CA LEU A 75 -0.86 -9.98 30.58
C LEU A 75 -0.61 -9.22 31.88
N LEU A 76 0.65 -8.90 32.16
CA LEU A 76 0.99 -7.87 33.14
C LEU A 76 0.30 -6.58 32.67
N LEU A 77 -0.80 -6.23 33.33
CA LEU A 77 -1.43 -4.92 33.24
C LEU A 77 -0.43 -3.90 33.81
N VAL A 78 0.53 -3.48 33.00
CA VAL A 78 1.40 -2.36 33.33
C VAL A 78 0.59 -1.10 33.09
N SER A 79 -0.09 -0.65 34.12
CA SER A 79 -0.71 0.68 34.16
C SER A 79 0.27 1.65 34.80
N MET A 80 0.51 2.80 34.17
CA MET A 80 1.31 3.88 34.73
C MET A 80 0.48 5.16 34.78
N ALA A 81 0.13 5.61 35.99
CA ALA A 81 -0.47 6.92 36.23
C ALA A 81 0.61 7.92 36.66
N SER A 82 0.67 9.08 36.01
CA SER A 82 1.66 10.11 36.33
C SER A 82 1.19 11.51 35.91
N PRO A 83 1.75 12.58 36.51
CA PRO A 83 1.47 13.93 36.06
C PRO A 83 1.84 14.11 34.59
N MET A 84 1.03 14.86 33.87
CA MET A 84 1.26 15.19 32.47
C MET A 84 1.96 16.54 32.33
N ILE A 85 2.74 16.68 31.27
CA ILE A 85 3.22 17.97 30.82
C ILE A 85 3.06 18.09 29.31
N SER A 86 2.36 19.15 28.88
CA SER A 86 2.26 19.48 27.46
C SER A 86 3.43 20.37 27.08
N THR A 87 4.33 19.87 26.22
CA THR A 87 5.41 20.68 25.66
C THR A 87 4.91 21.76 24.70
N VAL A 88 3.63 21.70 24.30
CA VAL A 88 2.93 22.75 23.54
C VAL A 88 2.60 23.97 24.43
N ALA A 89 2.46 23.75 25.74
CA ALA A 89 2.08 24.77 26.72
C ALA A 89 3.26 25.29 27.55
N THR A 90 4.44 24.66 27.45
CA THR A 90 5.66 25.11 28.14
C THR A 90 6.45 26.06 27.24
N PRO A 91 6.86 27.25 27.73
CA PRO A 91 7.81 28.09 27.00
C PRO A 91 9.13 27.35 26.77
N ASP A 92 9.70 27.49 25.57
CA ASP A 92 10.99 26.89 25.19
C ASP A 92 12.07 27.30 26.22
N VAL A 93 12.70 26.32 26.87
CA VAL A 93 13.76 26.58 27.88
C VAL A 93 15.10 26.91 27.20
N TYR A 94 15.25 26.65 25.90
CA TYR A 94 16.45 26.95 25.13
C TYR A 94 16.10 27.30 23.68
N ASN A 95 16.51 28.49 23.22
CA ASN A 95 16.38 29.02 21.86
C ASN A 95 15.01 28.85 21.21
N ASN A 96 14.17 29.88 21.38
CA ASN A 96 12.94 30.27 20.66
C ASN A 96 12.73 29.67 19.24
N THR A 97 12.53 28.35 19.12
CA THR A 97 12.50 27.61 17.84
C THR A 97 11.43 26.51 17.78
N GLY A 98 10.58 26.38 18.80
CA GLY A 98 9.51 25.38 18.83
C GLY A 98 10.03 23.94 19.03
N GLY A 99 11.29 23.79 19.48
CA GLY A 99 11.93 22.49 19.65
C GLY A 99 11.36 21.66 20.78
N ALA A 100 10.91 22.28 21.88
CA ALA A 100 10.33 21.56 23.01
C ALA A 100 9.05 20.83 22.60
N LYS A 101 8.18 21.49 21.82
CA LYS A 101 6.95 20.91 21.26
C LYS A 101 7.20 19.63 20.45
N LEU A 102 8.33 19.58 19.77
CA LEU A 102 8.76 18.45 18.95
C LEU A 102 9.65 17.46 19.71
N CYS A 103 9.95 17.70 20.99
CA CYS A 103 10.83 16.89 21.81
C CYS A 103 12.18 16.61 21.13
N MET A 104 12.80 17.66 20.58
CA MET A 104 14.10 17.55 19.92
C MET A 104 15.23 17.42 20.95
N SER A 105 16.38 16.88 20.51
CA SER A 105 17.56 16.77 21.37
C SER A 105 17.93 18.13 21.97
N GLY A 106 18.16 18.15 23.29
CA GLY A 106 18.51 19.38 24.04
C GLY A 106 17.36 20.36 24.29
N SER A 107 16.13 20.08 23.82
CA SER A 107 15.02 21.02 23.95
C SER A 107 14.16 20.83 25.21
N LEU A 108 14.34 19.73 25.95
CA LEU A 108 13.55 19.41 27.14
C LEU A 108 14.33 19.71 28.42
N SER A 109 13.71 20.44 29.34
CA SER A 109 14.27 20.67 30.68
C SER A 109 14.02 19.48 31.59
N SER A 110 15.08 18.82 32.05
CA SER A 110 14.98 17.66 32.94
C SER A 110 14.20 17.98 34.23
N THR A 111 14.36 19.18 34.79
CA THR A 111 13.63 19.59 36.01
C THR A 111 12.12 19.68 35.78
N GLN A 112 11.69 20.00 34.56
CA GLN A 112 10.27 20.12 34.22
C GLN A 112 9.61 18.78 33.87
N VAL A 113 10.36 17.87 33.23
CA VAL A 113 9.81 16.62 32.66
C VAL A 113 10.06 15.38 33.50
N LYS A 114 11.01 15.42 34.45
CA LYS A 114 11.36 14.27 35.28
C LYS A 114 10.13 13.74 36.04
N GLY A 115 9.85 12.44 35.88
CA GLY A 115 8.71 11.79 36.53
C GLY A 115 7.35 12.03 35.85
N LYS A 116 7.30 12.67 34.68
CA LYS A 116 6.04 13.04 33.99
C LYS A 116 5.83 12.32 32.67
N ILE A 117 4.57 12.28 32.23
CA ILE A 117 4.16 11.90 30.88
C ILE A 117 4.30 13.12 29.98
N VAL A 118 5.15 13.04 28.96
CA VAL A 118 5.45 14.17 28.07
C VAL A 118 4.64 14.07 26.79
N ILE A 119 3.88 15.11 26.45
CA ILE A 119 3.22 15.19 25.14
C ILE A 119 4.20 15.78 24.12
N CYS A 120 4.43 15.07 23.02
CA CYS A 120 5.26 15.51 21.90
C CYS A 120 4.42 15.54 20.62
N VAL A 121 4.61 16.56 19.78
CA VAL A 121 3.93 16.64 18.48
C VAL A 121 4.74 15.92 17.42
N LYS A 122 4.06 15.21 16.50
CA LYS A 122 4.70 14.57 15.34
C LYS A 122 5.37 15.61 14.43
N GLY A 123 6.54 15.28 13.89
CA GLY A 123 7.32 16.15 13.00
C GLY A 123 8.83 16.15 13.31
N ASN A 124 9.63 16.73 12.40
CA ASN A 124 11.10 16.84 12.38
C ASN A 124 11.92 15.56 12.58
N ILE A 125 11.78 14.92 13.73
CA ILE A 125 12.46 13.67 14.10
C ILE A 125 11.46 12.53 14.24
N SER A 126 11.95 11.29 14.18
CA SER A 126 11.07 10.11 14.29
C SER A 126 10.39 10.04 15.66
N SER A 127 9.18 9.49 15.71
CA SER A 127 8.48 9.19 16.95
C SER A 127 9.35 8.42 17.95
N VAL A 128 10.14 7.47 17.43
CA VAL A 128 11.04 6.62 18.23
C VAL A 128 12.16 7.44 18.87
N GLU A 129 12.75 8.36 18.11
CA GLU A 129 13.79 9.28 18.58
C GLU A 129 13.27 10.27 19.63
N LYS A 130 12.05 10.82 19.45
CA LYS A 130 11.39 11.63 20.50
C LYS A 130 11.29 10.87 21.82
N GLY A 131 10.98 9.58 21.76
CA GLY A 131 10.93 8.71 22.93
C GLY A 131 12.28 8.55 23.63
N GLN A 132 13.40 8.56 22.88
CA GLN A 132 14.74 8.60 23.46
C GLN A 132 14.99 9.91 24.19
N VAL A 133 14.70 11.06 23.56
CA VAL A 133 14.90 12.38 24.16
C VAL A 133 14.10 12.52 25.46
N VAL A 134 12.83 12.10 25.47
CA VAL A 134 11.99 12.11 26.68
C VAL A 134 12.58 11.22 27.77
N LYS A 135 13.08 10.03 27.42
CA LYS A 135 13.70 9.10 28.37
C LYS A 135 14.96 9.69 29.00
N GLU A 136 15.84 10.27 28.18
CA GLU A 136 17.10 10.88 28.62
C GLU A 136 16.85 12.11 29.51
N ALA A 137 15.79 12.87 29.26
CA ALA A 137 15.39 13.99 30.11
C ALA A 137 14.72 13.56 31.43
N GLY A 138 14.39 12.27 31.60
CA GLY A 138 13.82 11.70 32.82
C GLY A 138 12.29 11.55 32.81
N GLY A 139 11.63 11.73 31.66
CA GLY A 139 10.21 11.45 31.50
C GLY A 139 9.88 9.97 31.63
N VAL A 140 8.73 9.64 32.19
CA VAL A 140 8.32 8.25 32.49
C VAL A 140 7.49 7.62 31.38
N ALA A 141 6.83 8.43 30.55
CA ALA A 141 6.08 8.01 29.39
C ALA A 141 5.94 9.15 28.37
N MET A 142 5.46 8.83 27.17
CA MET A 142 5.25 9.81 26.10
C MET A 142 3.90 9.65 25.43
N ILE A 143 3.28 10.77 25.07
CA ILE A 143 2.10 10.83 24.21
C ILE A 143 2.50 11.52 22.91
N ILE A 144 2.25 10.89 21.77
CA ILE A 144 2.47 11.49 20.45
C ILE A 144 1.16 12.06 19.95
N ALA A 145 1.13 13.38 19.77
CA ALA A 145 0.02 14.10 19.18
C ALA A 145 0.22 14.20 17.65
N ASN A 146 -0.61 13.52 16.87
CA ASN A 146 -0.65 13.65 15.42
C ASN A 146 -1.57 14.81 14.99
N ASP A 147 -1.36 15.33 13.79
CA ASP A 147 -2.18 16.34 13.10
C ASP A 147 -3.20 15.71 12.13
N VAL A 148 -3.06 14.40 11.88
CA VAL A 148 -3.95 13.55 11.08
C VAL A 148 -4.47 12.39 11.92
N GLU A 149 -5.50 11.68 11.44
CA GLU A 149 -6.07 10.50 12.12
C GLU A 149 -5.20 9.24 11.92
N ASP A 150 -3.89 9.37 12.06
CA ASP A 150 -2.95 8.27 11.82
C ASP A 150 -2.91 7.26 12.99
N THR A 151 -2.83 5.97 12.64
CA THR A 151 -2.84 4.83 13.59
C THR A 151 -1.55 4.01 13.54
N ILE A 152 -0.48 4.53 12.93
CA ILE A 152 0.83 3.88 12.93
C ILE A 152 1.32 3.68 14.36
N VAL A 153 1.72 2.45 14.67
CA VAL A 153 2.45 2.10 15.88
C VAL A 153 3.94 1.94 15.59
N ALA A 154 4.76 2.22 16.59
CA ALA A 154 6.19 1.96 16.57
C ALA A 154 6.63 1.40 17.93
N ALA A 155 7.72 0.64 17.95
CA ALA A 155 8.36 0.30 19.20
C ALA A 155 9.00 1.56 19.81
N HIS A 156 8.88 1.73 21.13
CA HIS A 156 9.49 2.84 21.88
C HIS A 156 10.32 2.33 23.05
N VAL A 157 11.25 3.16 23.53
CA VAL A 157 12.17 2.86 24.65
C VAL A 157 11.60 3.15 26.04
N LEU A 158 10.41 3.75 26.08
CA LEU A 158 9.54 3.99 27.23
C LEU A 158 8.07 3.78 26.81
N PRO A 159 7.12 3.63 27.75
CA PRO A 159 5.70 3.57 27.43
C PRO A 159 5.25 4.74 26.55
N THR A 160 4.57 4.46 25.44
CA THR A 160 4.13 5.49 24.50
C THR A 160 2.78 5.16 23.91
N VAL A 161 1.93 6.18 23.75
CA VAL A 161 0.70 6.12 22.96
C VAL A 161 0.74 7.17 21.85
N SER A 162 0.29 6.79 20.66
CA SER A 162 0.14 7.68 19.51
C SER A 162 -1.35 7.98 19.31
N LEU A 163 -1.71 9.25 19.21
CA LEU A 163 -3.10 9.71 19.14
C LEU A 163 -3.40 10.35 17.78
N GLY A 164 -4.53 10.00 17.17
CA GLY A 164 -5.07 10.73 16.01
C GLY A 164 -5.39 12.20 16.35
N ALA A 165 -5.57 13.02 15.32
CA ALA A 165 -5.74 14.47 15.43
C ALA A 165 -6.82 14.91 16.43
N SER A 166 -7.99 14.29 16.37
CA SER A 166 -9.12 14.57 17.26
C SER A 166 -8.80 14.31 18.74
N ALA A 167 -8.26 13.13 19.05
CA ALA A 167 -7.85 12.75 20.40
C ALA A 167 -6.68 13.60 20.90
N ALA A 168 -5.70 13.89 20.04
CA ALA A 168 -4.58 14.76 20.34
C ALA A 168 -5.03 16.17 20.74
N LYS A 169 -5.98 16.75 19.99
CA LYS A 169 -6.56 18.05 20.32
C LYS A 169 -7.25 18.04 21.69
N ALA A 170 -8.06 17.02 21.98
CA ALA A 170 -8.75 16.90 23.26
C ALA A 170 -7.78 16.82 24.46
N ILE A 171 -6.73 16.00 24.34
CA ILE A 171 -5.72 15.84 25.40
C ILE A 171 -4.89 17.11 25.60
N ILE A 172 -4.52 17.81 24.52
CA ILE A 172 -3.82 19.09 24.61
C ILE A 172 -4.71 20.14 25.32
N THR A 173 -5.98 20.23 24.95
CA THR A 173 -6.95 21.13 25.61
C THR A 173 -7.08 20.82 27.10
N TYR A 174 -7.23 19.54 27.47
CA TYR A 174 -7.28 19.09 28.87
C TYR A 174 -6.04 19.52 29.65
N THR A 175 -4.85 19.40 29.05
CA THR A 175 -3.59 19.73 29.73
C THR A 175 -3.44 21.23 29.97
N ILE A 176 -4.06 22.07 29.14
CA ILE A 176 -4.05 23.54 29.28
C ILE A 176 -5.11 24.01 30.28
N SER A 177 -6.27 23.36 30.33
CA SER A 177 -7.39 23.78 31.18
C SER A 177 -7.32 23.26 32.63
N SER A 178 -6.46 22.28 32.90
CA SER A 178 -6.28 21.69 34.23
C SER A 178 -5.04 22.23 34.94
N THR A 179 -5.15 22.50 36.24
CA THR A 179 -4.02 22.95 37.08
C THR A 179 -3.05 21.81 37.43
N ASN A 180 -3.51 20.56 37.44
CA ASN A 180 -2.72 19.35 37.73
C ASN A 180 -3.16 18.21 36.81
N PRO A 181 -2.83 18.28 35.50
CA PRO A 181 -3.26 17.26 34.55
C PRO A 181 -2.56 15.92 34.84
N MET A 182 -3.34 14.85 34.84
CA MET A 182 -2.88 13.47 35.10
C MET A 182 -3.37 12.57 33.97
N ALA A 183 -2.56 11.58 33.59
CA ALA A 183 -3.00 10.52 32.69
C ALA A 183 -2.48 9.16 33.14
N MET A 184 -3.17 8.14 32.65
CA MET A 184 -2.83 6.74 32.80
C MET A 184 -2.72 6.10 31.42
N ILE A 185 -1.62 5.41 31.16
CA ILE A 185 -1.46 4.60 29.95
C ILE A 185 -1.59 3.13 30.34
N GLU A 186 -2.52 2.45 29.69
CA GLU A 186 -2.77 1.02 29.85
C GLU A 186 -2.58 0.29 28.52
N PHE A 187 -1.91 -0.87 28.56
CA PHE A 187 -1.66 -1.69 27.38
C PHE A 187 -2.62 -2.89 27.36
N GLN A 188 -3.57 -2.88 26.42
CA GLN A 188 -4.62 -3.91 26.32
C GLN A 188 -4.36 -4.95 25.20
N GLY A 189 -3.25 -4.84 24.48
CA GLY A 189 -2.98 -5.68 23.30
C GLY A 189 -3.71 -5.18 22.05
N VAL A 190 -4.07 -6.09 21.14
CA VAL A 190 -4.77 -5.75 19.88
C VAL A 190 -6.28 -5.70 20.13
N VAL A 191 -6.89 -4.58 19.79
CA VAL A 191 -8.34 -4.37 19.83
C VAL A 191 -8.82 -4.06 18.41
N ASP A 192 -9.80 -4.82 17.91
CA ASP A 192 -10.28 -4.74 16.52
C ASP A 192 -11.65 -4.05 16.45
N ASN A 193 -11.65 -2.72 16.52
CA ASN A 193 -12.88 -1.92 16.58
C ASN A 193 -12.97 -0.83 15.49
N ASN A 194 -12.04 -0.80 14.51
CA ASN A 194 -12.00 0.27 13.50
C ASN A 194 -12.42 -0.25 12.12
N PRO A 195 -13.16 0.55 11.32
CA PRO A 195 -13.47 0.20 9.94
C PRO A 195 -12.20 -0.01 9.10
N ALA A 196 -12.14 -1.12 8.39
CA ALA A 196 -11.00 -1.48 7.55
C ALA A 196 -11.44 -2.07 6.19
N PRO A 197 -10.68 -1.85 5.10
CA PRO A 197 -9.46 -1.05 5.04
C PRO A 197 -9.75 0.45 5.04
N THR A 198 -8.74 1.20 5.49
CA THR A 198 -8.70 2.66 5.48
C THR A 198 -7.34 3.10 4.94
N MET A 199 -7.30 4.20 4.17
CA MET A 199 -6.06 4.64 3.53
C MET A 199 -5.14 5.35 4.52
N ALA A 200 -3.91 4.84 4.61
CA ALA A 200 -2.91 5.40 5.49
C ALA A 200 -2.51 6.83 5.08
N ALA A 201 -2.37 7.72 6.06
CA ALA A 201 -2.08 9.13 5.80
C ALA A 201 -0.75 9.36 5.06
N PHE A 202 0.24 8.50 5.30
CA PHE A 202 1.56 8.58 4.65
C PHE A 202 1.61 8.01 3.23
N SER A 203 0.59 7.26 2.80
CA SER A 203 0.62 6.63 1.47
C SER A 203 0.70 7.72 0.41
N SER A 204 1.65 7.62 -0.53
CA SER A 204 1.77 8.61 -1.60
C SER A 204 0.54 8.60 -2.50
N ARG A 205 0.13 9.78 -2.97
CA ARG A 205 -1.09 10.00 -3.75
C ARG A 205 -0.76 10.42 -5.17
N GLY A 206 -1.63 10.05 -6.10
CA GLY A 206 -1.60 10.57 -7.47
C GLY A 206 -2.10 12.02 -7.57
N PRO A 207 -2.16 12.58 -8.79
CA PRO A 207 -1.84 11.94 -10.07
C PRO A 207 -0.35 11.62 -10.24
N TYR A 208 0.00 10.78 -11.22
CA TYR A 208 1.38 10.47 -11.55
C TYR A 208 2.01 11.68 -12.28
N PRO A 209 2.97 12.40 -11.67
CA PRO A 209 3.44 13.67 -12.22
C PRO A 209 4.28 13.53 -13.49
N VAL A 210 4.89 12.36 -13.70
CA VAL A 210 5.72 12.08 -14.90
C VAL A 210 4.85 11.80 -16.11
N ASP A 211 3.71 11.12 -15.91
CA ASP A 211 2.80 10.76 -16.99
C ASP A 211 1.33 10.79 -16.52
N PRO A 212 0.63 11.92 -16.74
CA PRO A 212 -0.74 12.08 -16.29
C PRO A 212 -1.74 11.20 -17.05
N HIS A 213 -1.32 10.48 -18.11
CA HIS A 213 -2.17 9.51 -18.82
C HIS A 213 -2.25 8.15 -18.12
N ILE A 214 -1.48 7.93 -17.06
CA ILE A 214 -1.54 6.72 -16.24
C ILE A 214 -2.03 7.07 -14.82
N LEU A 215 -3.10 6.40 -14.39
CA LEU A 215 -3.62 6.52 -13.03
C LEU A 215 -2.67 5.80 -12.05
N LYS A 216 -2.26 6.51 -11.00
CA LYS A 216 -1.49 5.94 -9.87
C LYS A 216 -2.06 6.35 -8.51
N PRO A 217 -1.92 5.50 -7.46
CA PRO A 217 -1.34 4.15 -7.51
C PRO A 217 -2.24 3.15 -8.27
N ASP A 218 -1.77 1.92 -8.51
CA ASP A 218 -2.56 0.92 -9.25
C ASP A 218 -3.61 0.22 -8.35
N LEU A 219 -3.23 -0.02 -7.09
CA LEU A 219 -3.86 -1.00 -6.20
C LEU A 219 -3.41 -0.74 -4.75
N THR A 220 -4.24 -1.16 -3.78
CA THR A 220 -3.99 -1.05 -2.34
C THR A 220 -3.91 -2.43 -1.68
N ALA A 221 -3.03 -2.58 -0.69
CA ALA A 221 -2.90 -3.77 0.13
C ALA A 221 -2.46 -3.43 1.56
N PRO A 222 -2.59 -4.35 2.54
CA PRO A 222 -2.24 -4.09 3.94
C PRO A 222 -0.78 -3.65 4.11
N GLY A 223 -0.58 -2.49 4.72
CA GLY A 223 0.76 -1.92 4.95
C GLY A 223 0.91 -1.14 6.24
N VAL A 224 -0.07 -1.20 7.14
CA VAL A 224 -0.03 -0.50 8.43
C VAL A 224 0.00 -1.55 9.53
N ASN A 225 0.95 -1.40 10.46
CA ASN A 225 1.11 -2.23 11.64
C ASN A 225 1.29 -3.72 11.30
N ILE A 226 2.13 -4.01 10.30
CA ILE A 226 2.41 -5.36 9.82
C ILE A 226 3.49 -6.00 10.70
N LEU A 227 3.15 -7.13 11.33
CA LEU A 227 4.09 -7.98 12.05
C LEU A 227 4.89 -8.84 11.07
N ALA A 228 6.21 -8.73 11.08
CA ALA A 228 7.10 -9.53 10.24
C ALA A 228 8.40 -9.89 10.97
N ALA A 229 9.17 -10.81 10.38
CA ALA A 229 10.46 -11.24 10.92
C ALA A 229 11.43 -10.05 11.06
N TRP A 230 12.24 -10.08 12.12
CA TRP A 230 13.20 -9.03 12.44
C TRP A 230 14.57 -9.62 12.82
N PRO A 231 15.69 -8.99 12.41
CA PRO A 231 17.02 -9.46 12.78
C PRO A 231 17.21 -9.47 14.30
N ALA A 232 17.57 -10.64 14.85
CA ALA A 232 17.71 -10.86 16.28
C ALA A 232 18.85 -10.04 16.93
N ASN A 233 19.75 -9.45 16.14
CA ASN A 233 20.85 -8.61 16.62
C ASN A 233 20.55 -7.10 16.60
N ILE A 234 19.40 -6.69 16.02
CA ILE A 234 19.00 -5.28 15.91
C ILE A 234 17.84 -5.02 16.90
N SER A 235 17.90 -3.89 17.61
CA SER A 235 16.80 -3.49 18.49
C SER A 235 15.53 -3.16 17.70
N PRO A 236 14.32 -3.38 18.25
CA PRO A 236 13.08 -3.08 17.53
C PRO A 236 12.91 -1.59 17.20
N THR A 237 13.60 -0.72 17.95
CA THR A 237 13.65 0.73 17.74
C THR A 237 14.80 1.19 16.83
N ARG A 238 15.76 0.31 16.52
CA ARG A 238 17.07 0.61 15.92
C ARG A 238 17.96 1.58 16.72
N LEU A 239 17.53 2.01 17.91
CA LEU A 239 18.32 2.89 18.77
C LEU A 239 19.36 2.10 19.57
N LYS A 240 20.53 2.71 19.77
CA LYS A 240 21.64 2.11 20.55
C LYS A 240 21.30 1.92 22.03
N ILE A 241 20.47 2.80 22.59
CA ILE A 241 19.98 2.74 23.97
C ILE A 241 19.03 1.55 24.20
N ASP A 242 18.38 1.07 23.14
CA ASP A 242 17.46 -0.06 23.23
C ASP A 242 18.23 -1.40 23.17
N LYS A 243 18.28 -2.07 24.31
CA LYS A 243 18.95 -3.37 24.44
C LYS A 243 18.03 -4.56 24.17
N ARG A 244 16.73 -4.33 23.91
CA ARG A 244 15.79 -5.42 23.61
C ARG A 244 16.16 -6.10 22.29
N ARG A 245 15.94 -7.41 22.21
CA ARG A 245 16.09 -8.21 20.99
C ARG A 245 14.82 -9.00 20.78
N VAL A 246 14.31 -8.96 19.55
CA VAL A 246 13.04 -9.58 19.16
C VAL A 246 13.23 -10.30 17.84
N LEU A 247 12.44 -11.36 17.63
CA LEU A 247 12.43 -12.11 16.37
C LEU A 247 11.40 -11.56 15.38
N PHE A 248 10.46 -10.75 15.86
CA PHE A 248 9.43 -10.11 15.06
C PHE A 248 9.29 -8.66 15.47
N ASN A 249 8.96 -7.81 14.50
CA ASN A 249 8.71 -6.39 14.72
C ASN A 249 7.47 -5.96 13.94
N ILE A 250 6.84 -4.88 14.38
CA ILE A 250 5.66 -4.30 13.75
C ILE A 250 6.10 -3.01 13.06
N LEU A 251 5.91 -2.95 11.74
CA LEU A 251 6.25 -1.78 10.94
C LEU A 251 5.12 -1.41 9.99
N SER A 252 5.15 -0.15 9.55
CA SER A 252 4.18 0.43 8.62
C SER A 252 4.91 1.05 7.43
N GLY A 253 4.30 0.96 6.26
CA GLY A 253 4.84 1.51 5.03
C GLY A 253 4.21 0.86 3.80
N THR A 254 4.26 1.57 2.67
CA THR A 254 3.98 0.95 1.36
C THR A 254 4.99 -0.16 1.05
N SER A 255 6.20 -0.09 1.62
CA SER A 255 7.18 -1.19 1.66
C SER A 255 6.65 -2.47 2.30
N MET A 256 5.62 -2.40 3.15
CA MET A 256 4.96 -3.56 3.75
C MET A 256 3.73 -4.01 2.95
N SER A 257 3.06 -3.10 2.23
CA SER A 257 2.03 -3.45 1.23
C SER A 257 2.61 -4.19 0.02
N CYS A 258 3.77 -3.76 -0.47
CA CYS A 258 4.44 -4.35 -1.64
C CYS A 258 4.67 -5.88 -1.55
N PRO A 259 5.22 -6.44 -0.45
CA PRO A 259 5.42 -7.88 -0.34
C PRO A 259 4.11 -8.68 -0.25
N HIS A 260 3.02 -8.11 0.27
CA HIS A 260 1.70 -8.76 0.20
C HIS A 260 1.29 -8.97 -1.26
N VAL A 261 1.33 -7.90 -2.07
CA VAL A 261 1.00 -7.99 -3.50
C VAL A 261 1.98 -8.90 -4.24
N SER A 262 3.27 -8.88 -3.91
CA SER A 262 4.28 -9.76 -4.50
C SER A 262 3.98 -11.25 -4.22
N GLY A 263 3.55 -11.58 -3.00
CA GLY A 263 3.08 -12.92 -2.65
C GLY A 263 1.85 -13.34 -3.45
N LEU A 264 0.88 -12.43 -3.62
CA LEU A 264 -0.30 -12.67 -4.46
C LEU A 264 0.08 -12.91 -5.93
N ILE A 265 1.00 -12.11 -6.48
CA ILE A 265 1.53 -12.29 -7.83
C ILE A 265 2.13 -13.69 -7.99
N ALA A 266 2.94 -14.15 -7.02
CA ALA A 266 3.53 -15.49 -7.07
C ALA A 266 2.46 -16.61 -7.05
N LEU A 267 1.42 -16.47 -6.23
CA LEU A 267 0.31 -17.43 -6.17
C LEU A 267 -0.48 -17.44 -7.49
N LEU A 268 -0.80 -16.26 -8.03
CA LEU A 268 -1.50 -16.13 -9.30
C LEU A 268 -0.67 -16.69 -10.46
N LYS A 269 0.65 -16.42 -10.50
CA LYS A 269 1.55 -16.99 -11.51
C LYS A 269 1.68 -18.52 -11.38
N SER A 270 1.60 -19.06 -10.17
CA SER A 270 1.60 -20.51 -9.95
C SER A 270 0.32 -21.18 -10.48
N LYS A 271 -0.84 -20.54 -10.26
CA LYS A 271 -2.14 -21.01 -10.76
C LYS A 271 -2.27 -20.82 -12.28
N HIS A 272 -1.83 -19.68 -12.79
CA HIS A 272 -1.93 -19.26 -14.18
C HIS A 272 -0.54 -19.07 -14.79
N ARG A 273 0.13 -20.19 -15.08
CA ARG A 273 1.54 -20.22 -15.51
C ARG A 273 1.81 -19.42 -16.77
N GLU A 274 0.85 -19.37 -17.69
CA GLU A 274 0.98 -18.66 -18.98
C GLU A 274 0.65 -17.17 -18.88
N TRP A 275 0.09 -16.68 -17.78
CA TRP A 275 -0.26 -15.27 -17.67
C TRP A 275 0.98 -14.37 -17.69
N SER A 276 0.92 -13.33 -18.50
CA SER A 276 1.91 -12.26 -18.51
C SER A 276 1.89 -11.48 -17.18
N PRO A 277 2.94 -10.69 -16.88
CA PRO A 277 2.89 -9.76 -15.75
C PRO A 277 1.71 -8.78 -15.83
N ALA A 278 1.34 -8.34 -17.04
CA ALA A 278 0.20 -7.45 -17.26
C ALA A 278 -1.14 -8.14 -16.99
N ALA A 279 -1.30 -9.39 -17.39
CA ALA A 279 -2.48 -10.20 -17.11
C ALA A 279 -2.70 -10.37 -15.59
N ILE A 280 -1.65 -10.69 -14.83
CA ILE A 280 -1.73 -10.80 -13.36
C ILE A 280 -2.08 -9.45 -12.73
N LYS A 281 -1.41 -8.39 -13.17
CA LYS A 281 -1.71 -7.03 -12.71
C LYS A 281 -3.16 -6.65 -13.00
N SER A 282 -3.66 -6.95 -14.19
CA SER A 282 -5.05 -6.74 -14.56
C SER A 282 -5.99 -7.48 -13.63
N ALA A 283 -5.76 -8.78 -13.40
CA ALA A 283 -6.61 -9.58 -12.53
C ALA A 283 -6.73 -8.98 -11.12
N LEU A 284 -5.60 -8.54 -10.55
CA LEU A 284 -5.57 -7.88 -9.24
C LEU A 284 -6.30 -6.53 -9.23
N MET A 285 -6.11 -5.70 -10.26
CA MET A 285 -6.74 -4.38 -10.35
C MET A 285 -8.24 -4.48 -10.56
N THR A 286 -8.70 -5.32 -11.50
CA THR A 286 -10.10 -5.32 -11.93
C THR A 286 -11.06 -6.00 -10.98
N THR A 287 -10.51 -6.76 -10.01
CA THR A 287 -11.27 -7.48 -9.00
C THR A 287 -11.19 -6.84 -7.62
N ALA A 288 -10.40 -5.77 -7.47
CA ALA A 288 -10.25 -5.03 -6.24
C ALA A 288 -11.59 -4.40 -5.78
N TYR A 289 -11.75 -4.27 -4.46
CA TYR A 289 -12.93 -3.68 -3.83
C TYR A 289 -12.61 -2.31 -3.22
N VAL A 290 -13.63 -1.46 -3.07
CA VAL A 290 -13.50 -0.07 -2.61
C VAL A 290 -14.30 0.24 -1.36
N ASN A 291 -14.80 -0.80 -0.69
CA ASN A 291 -15.60 -0.69 0.52
C ASN A 291 -14.83 -1.20 1.74
N ASP A 292 -15.13 -0.64 2.90
CA ASP A 292 -14.66 -1.12 4.19
C ASP A 292 -15.56 -2.22 4.76
N SER A 293 -15.21 -2.70 5.95
CA SER A 293 -15.94 -3.72 6.71
C SER A 293 -17.35 -3.30 7.11
N GLU A 294 -17.68 -2.01 7.08
CA GLU A 294 -19.04 -1.47 7.29
C GLU A 294 -19.77 -1.22 5.97
N ASN A 295 -19.21 -1.67 4.85
CA ASN A 295 -19.70 -1.47 3.49
C ASN A 295 -19.75 0.01 3.06
N LYS A 296 -19.03 0.90 3.75
CA LYS A 296 -18.84 2.29 3.33
C LYS A 296 -17.65 2.38 2.38
N LEU A 297 -17.56 3.45 1.61
CA LEU A 297 -16.37 3.66 0.77
C LEU A 297 -15.13 3.86 1.66
N ILE A 298 -13.99 3.30 1.23
CA ILE A 298 -12.71 3.42 1.93
C ILE A 298 -12.43 4.90 2.27
N SER A 299 -12.11 5.16 3.54
CA SER A 299 -11.80 6.50 4.03
C SER A 299 -10.32 6.87 3.86
N ASP A 300 -10.01 8.16 3.94
CA ASP A 300 -8.65 8.70 3.82
C ASP A 300 -8.16 9.35 5.13
N MET A 301 -7.17 8.76 5.79
CA MET A 301 -6.65 9.29 7.06
C MET A 301 -5.84 10.57 6.91
N ALA A 302 -5.36 10.89 5.69
CA ALA A 302 -4.67 12.15 5.44
C ALA A 302 -5.63 13.35 5.43
N ALA A 303 -6.92 13.11 5.20
CA ALA A 303 -7.89 14.17 5.03
C ALA A 303 -9.16 13.90 5.84
N LEU A 304 -9.33 14.71 6.90
CA LEU A 304 -10.45 14.60 7.82
C LEU A 304 -11.78 14.48 7.08
N ASN A 305 -12.49 13.38 7.33
CA ASN A 305 -13.82 13.09 6.79
C ASN A 305 -13.91 12.99 5.25
N ARG A 306 -12.81 12.63 4.56
CA ARG A 306 -12.86 12.40 3.11
C ARG A 306 -12.86 10.91 2.78
N THR A 307 -13.77 10.56 1.88
CA THR A 307 -13.70 9.31 1.15
C THR A 307 -12.46 9.31 0.25
N ALA A 308 -11.69 8.23 0.29
CA ALA A 308 -10.57 8.04 -0.61
C ALA A 308 -11.07 7.96 -2.06
N ASN A 309 -10.23 8.40 -2.99
CA ASN A 309 -10.53 8.38 -4.42
C ASN A 309 -9.49 7.52 -5.17
N PRO A 310 -9.66 7.29 -6.48
CA PRO A 310 -8.70 6.51 -7.26
C PRO A 310 -7.25 7.00 -7.24
N PHE A 311 -6.95 8.30 -7.05
CA PHE A 311 -5.56 8.76 -6.84
C PHE A 311 -5.00 8.39 -5.47
N VAL A 312 -5.85 7.90 -4.58
CA VAL A 312 -5.47 7.41 -3.26
C VAL A 312 -5.29 5.90 -3.27
N PHE A 313 -6.30 5.14 -3.68
CA PHE A 313 -6.30 3.67 -3.57
C PHE A 313 -6.08 2.93 -4.91
N GLY A 314 -6.00 3.65 -6.03
CA GLY A 314 -5.96 3.06 -7.36
C GLY A 314 -7.27 2.39 -7.75
N SER A 315 -7.21 1.09 -8.00
CA SER A 315 -8.39 0.26 -8.29
C SER A 315 -9.16 -0.18 -7.04
N GLY A 316 -8.52 -0.12 -5.87
CA GLY A 316 -9.09 -0.52 -4.59
C GLY A 316 -8.17 -1.42 -3.78
N HIS A 317 -8.70 -2.04 -2.73
CA HIS A 317 -8.01 -3.04 -1.93
C HIS A 317 -8.04 -4.41 -2.62
N VAL A 318 -6.92 -5.14 -2.56
CA VAL A 318 -6.77 -6.47 -3.14
C VAL A 318 -7.83 -7.47 -2.67
N ASP A 319 -8.32 -8.28 -3.62
CA ASP A 319 -9.14 -9.48 -3.39
C ASP A 319 -8.46 -10.69 -4.05
N PRO A 320 -7.70 -11.50 -3.28
CA PRO A 320 -6.97 -12.64 -3.81
C PRO A 320 -7.86 -13.70 -4.48
N GLU A 321 -9.03 -13.96 -3.90
CA GLU A 321 -9.94 -15.02 -4.36
C GLU A 321 -10.53 -14.65 -5.71
N ARG A 322 -11.05 -13.42 -5.83
CA ARG A 322 -11.60 -12.92 -7.10
C ARG A 322 -10.52 -12.74 -8.15
N ALA A 323 -9.33 -12.25 -7.79
CA ALA A 323 -8.21 -12.13 -8.73
C ALA A 323 -7.76 -13.48 -9.30
N SER A 324 -8.04 -14.59 -8.60
CA SER A 324 -7.70 -15.93 -9.06
C SER A 324 -8.55 -16.41 -10.25
N ASP A 325 -9.70 -15.78 -10.50
CA ASP A 325 -10.58 -16.02 -11.65
C ASP A 325 -11.32 -14.72 -12.01
N PRO A 326 -10.68 -13.78 -12.73
CA PRO A 326 -11.17 -12.42 -12.92
C PRO A 326 -12.22 -12.31 -14.05
N GLY A 327 -12.46 -13.37 -14.83
CA GLY A 327 -13.31 -13.32 -16.02
C GLY A 327 -12.61 -12.71 -17.24
N LEU A 328 -12.25 -11.43 -17.18
CA LEU A 328 -11.52 -10.73 -18.24
C LEU A 328 -10.21 -10.13 -17.74
N ILE A 329 -9.22 -10.05 -18.62
CA ILE A 329 -7.94 -9.37 -18.37
C ILE A 329 -7.58 -8.39 -19.48
N TYR A 330 -6.94 -7.28 -19.11
CA TYR A 330 -6.26 -6.33 -19.99
C TYR A 330 -4.80 -6.76 -20.11
N ASP A 331 -4.49 -7.54 -21.14
CA ASP A 331 -3.13 -8.00 -21.43
C ASP A 331 -2.44 -7.04 -22.40
N ILE A 332 -1.13 -6.88 -22.26
CA ILE A 332 -0.33 -5.97 -23.09
C ILE A 332 1.09 -6.52 -23.24
N SER A 333 1.61 -6.46 -24.46
CA SER A 333 2.97 -6.92 -24.79
C SER A 333 4.04 -5.87 -24.48
N THR A 334 5.29 -6.33 -24.37
CA THR A 334 6.45 -5.43 -24.26
C THR A 334 6.55 -4.45 -25.42
N ARG A 335 6.22 -4.89 -26.64
CA ARG A 335 6.22 -4.05 -27.83
C ARG A 335 5.21 -2.90 -27.72
N GLU A 336 4.02 -3.17 -27.22
CA GLU A 336 2.99 -2.14 -27.03
C GLU A 336 3.38 -1.11 -25.95
N TYR A 337 4.16 -1.49 -24.93
CA TYR A 337 4.77 -0.52 -24.01
C TYR A 337 5.78 0.39 -24.72
N VAL A 338 6.58 -0.17 -25.63
CA VAL A 338 7.53 0.60 -26.44
C VAL A 338 6.79 1.57 -27.38
N ASP A 339 5.73 1.10 -28.05
CA ASP A 339 4.89 1.95 -28.90
C ASP A 339 4.19 3.07 -28.09
N TYR A 340 3.81 2.77 -26.84
CA TYR A 340 3.32 3.78 -25.91
C TYR A 340 4.38 4.84 -25.59
N LEU A 341 5.62 4.44 -25.25
CA LEU A 341 6.71 5.40 -25.00
C LEU A 341 6.96 6.26 -26.25
N CYS A 342 6.90 5.68 -27.44
CA CYS A 342 6.97 6.44 -28.69
C CYS A 342 5.87 7.50 -28.81
N SER A 343 4.64 7.20 -28.38
CA SER A 343 3.54 8.18 -28.38
C SER A 343 3.77 9.37 -27.44
N GLN A 344 4.65 9.22 -26.45
CA GLN A 344 5.06 10.27 -25.50
C GLN A 344 6.21 11.13 -26.01
N LYS A 345 6.69 10.90 -27.24
CA LYS A 345 7.79 11.65 -27.88
C LYS A 345 9.15 11.52 -27.18
N TYR A 346 9.42 10.38 -26.54
CA TYR A 346 10.79 10.05 -26.11
C TYR A 346 11.73 10.00 -27.32
N ASN A 347 12.93 10.56 -27.19
CA ASN A 347 13.93 10.55 -28.25
C ASN A 347 14.72 9.23 -28.28
N SER A 348 15.48 8.98 -29.36
CA SER A 348 16.21 7.71 -29.53
C SER A 348 17.20 7.40 -28.40
N THR A 349 17.88 8.42 -27.84
CA THR A 349 18.80 8.23 -26.71
C THR A 349 18.06 7.77 -25.45
N GLN A 350 16.90 8.36 -25.17
CA GLN A 350 16.05 7.96 -24.04
C GLN A 350 15.47 6.57 -24.24
N MET A 351 15.03 6.26 -25.46
CA MET A 351 14.50 4.94 -25.80
C MET A 351 15.58 3.86 -25.63
N ALA A 352 16.81 4.12 -26.07
CA ALA A 352 17.92 3.18 -25.93
C ALA A 352 18.25 2.82 -24.46
N ILE A 353 18.04 3.75 -23.52
CA ILE A 353 18.18 3.48 -22.08
C ILE A 353 17.13 2.46 -21.61
N VAL A 354 15.90 2.55 -22.12
CA VAL A 354 14.78 1.70 -21.70
C VAL A 354 14.79 0.35 -22.41
N THR A 355 15.10 0.33 -23.71
CA THR A 355 15.13 -0.90 -24.53
C THR A 355 16.44 -1.66 -24.38
N GLY A 356 17.53 -0.99 -23.99
CA GLY A 356 18.87 -1.57 -23.92
C GLY A 356 19.57 -1.71 -25.28
N GLU A 357 18.96 -1.17 -26.34
CA GLU A 357 19.44 -1.24 -27.72
C GLU A 357 19.06 0.03 -28.49
N ASP A 358 19.78 0.33 -29.57
CA ASP A 358 19.47 1.49 -30.42
C ASP A 358 18.05 1.38 -30.98
N PHE A 359 17.19 2.29 -30.58
CA PHE A 359 15.78 2.26 -30.90
C PHE A 359 15.31 3.61 -31.46
N THR A 360 14.65 3.58 -32.61
CA THR A 360 14.01 4.75 -33.19
C THR A 360 12.52 4.48 -33.38
N CYS A 361 11.71 5.36 -32.78
CA CYS A 361 10.26 5.30 -32.93
C CYS A 361 9.85 5.47 -34.39
N SER A 362 9.02 4.57 -34.90
CA SER A 362 8.49 4.72 -36.24
C SER A 362 7.42 5.82 -36.25
N SER A 363 7.48 6.71 -37.24
CA SER A 363 6.49 7.79 -37.41
C SER A 363 5.08 7.29 -37.72
N ALA A 364 4.92 5.97 -37.95
CA ALA A 364 3.70 5.34 -38.44
C ALA A 364 2.74 4.86 -37.34
N SER A 365 3.13 4.87 -36.06
CA SER A 365 2.25 4.43 -34.97
C SER A 365 1.29 5.56 -34.55
N ASN A 366 0.03 5.50 -35.00
CA ASN A 366 -1.05 6.40 -34.57
C ASN A 366 -1.53 6.13 -33.11
N VAL A 367 -0.67 5.59 -32.26
CA VAL A 367 -0.99 5.24 -30.87
C VAL A 367 -1.07 6.52 -30.05
N LYS A 368 -2.18 6.71 -29.33
CA LYS A 368 -2.31 7.80 -28.37
C LYS A 368 -1.84 7.33 -27.00
N PRO A 369 -1.32 8.22 -26.14
CA PRO A 369 -1.05 7.92 -24.73
C PRO A 369 -2.18 7.12 -24.06
N GLY A 370 -3.42 7.58 -24.15
CA GLY A 370 -4.53 6.91 -23.50
C GLY A 370 -4.94 5.55 -24.09
N ASP A 371 -4.36 5.12 -25.22
CA ASP A 371 -4.62 3.81 -25.85
C ASP A 371 -3.81 2.67 -25.23
N LEU A 372 -2.89 2.97 -24.29
CA LEU A 372 -2.22 1.92 -23.49
C LEU A 372 -3.29 0.99 -22.90
N ASN A 373 -3.17 -0.32 -23.17
CA ASN A 373 -4.17 -1.31 -22.76
C ASN A 373 -4.10 -1.61 -21.25
N TYR A 374 -4.41 -0.60 -20.45
CA TYR A 374 -4.22 -0.55 -19.02
C TYR A 374 -5.58 -0.71 -18.30
N PRO A 375 -5.66 -1.39 -17.14
CA PRO A 375 -6.92 -1.66 -16.41
C PRO A 375 -7.57 -0.45 -15.73
N SER A 376 -7.19 0.77 -16.11
CA SER A 376 -7.74 2.03 -15.61
C SER A 376 -7.72 3.09 -16.72
N PHE A 377 -8.46 4.17 -16.51
CA PHE A 377 -8.51 5.31 -17.42
C PHE A 377 -8.06 6.58 -16.71
N SER A 378 -7.06 7.26 -17.25
CA SER A 378 -6.72 8.64 -16.88
C SER A 378 -7.00 9.53 -18.08
N VAL A 379 -7.94 10.46 -17.91
CA VAL A 379 -8.42 11.35 -18.96
C VAL A 379 -7.98 12.76 -18.62
N ILE A 380 -7.38 13.45 -19.58
CA ILE A 380 -6.93 14.82 -19.42
C ILE A 380 -7.77 15.68 -20.33
N PHE A 381 -8.37 16.74 -19.78
CA PHE A 381 -9.03 17.78 -20.54
C PHE A 381 -8.30 19.12 -20.40
N SER A 382 -8.39 19.94 -21.42
CA SER A 382 -7.90 21.33 -21.46
C SER A 382 -8.88 22.20 -22.24
N LYS A 383 -8.60 23.49 -22.39
CA LYS A 383 -9.43 24.40 -23.20
C LYS A 383 -9.60 23.90 -24.64
N ASP A 384 -8.54 23.37 -25.22
CA ASP A 384 -8.52 22.91 -26.62
C ASP A 384 -8.88 21.42 -26.76
N PHE A 385 -8.84 20.67 -25.65
CA PHE A 385 -9.05 19.23 -25.64
C PHE A 385 -10.19 18.85 -24.69
N THR A 386 -11.39 18.73 -25.25
CA THR A 386 -12.63 18.51 -24.48
C THR A 386 -13.27 17.14 -24.75
N ALA A 387 -12.68 16.35 -25.63
CA ALA A 387 -13.15 15.01 -25.97
C ALA A 387 -12.00 14.10 -26.37
N THR A 388 -12.04 12.85 -25.93
CA THR A 388 -11.07 11.83 -26.35
C THR A 388 -11.73 10.47 -26.46
N THR A 389 -11.13 9.58 -27.24
CA THR A 389 -11.55 8.18 -27.32
C THR A 389 -10.33 7.30 -27.11
N TYR A 390 -10.46 6.34 -26.20
CA TYR A 390 -9.44 5.35 -25.89
C TYR A 390 -9.90 3.96 -26.29
N LYS A 391 -9.01 3.20 -26.92
CA LYS A 391 -9.24 1.80 -27.24
C LYS A 391 -8.77 0.90 -26.09
N ARG A 392 -9.54 -0.13 -25.78
CA ARG A 392 -9.12 -1.23 -24.89
C ARG A 392 -9.38 -2.57 -25.54
N THR A 393 -8.55 -3.54 -25.18
CA THR A 393 -8.69 -4.93 -25.60
C THR A 393 -8.69 -5.81 -24.36
N VAL A 394 -9.71 -6.66 -24.23
CA VAL A 394 -9.83 -7.60 -23.13
C VAL A 394 -9.77 -9.02 -23.66
N THR A 395 -9.11 -9.89 -22.91
CA THR A 395 -9.03 -11.33 -23.18
C THR A 395 -9.94 -12.08 -22.21
N ASN A 396 -10.79 -12.98 -22.71
CA ASN A 396 -11.61 -13.83 -21.85
C ASN A 396 -10.77 -14.95 -21.23
N VAL A 397 -10.66 -14.96 -19.90
CA VAL A 397 -9.98 -16.00 -19.12
C VAL A 397 -10.92 -16.70 -18.14
N GLY A 398 -12.19 -16.30 -18.12
CA GLY A 398 -13.21 -16.86 -17.26
C GLY A 398 -13.74 -18.20 -17.75
N SER A 399 -14.51 -18.83 -16.88
CA SER A 399 -15.23 -20.07 -17.16
C SER A 399 -16.15 -19.93 -18.39
N PRO A 400 -16.25 -20.96 -19.25
CA PRO A 400 -17.09 -20.95 -20.45
C PRO A 400 -18.59 -20.82 -20.17
N VAL A 401 -19.00 -20.86 -18.89
CA VAL A 401 -20.38 -20.64 -18.44
C VAL A 401 -20.83 -19.19 -18.63
N SER A 402 -19.90 -18.23 -18.75
CA SER A 402 -20.26 -16.83 -19.02
C SER A 402 -19.38 -16.15 -20.07
N ASN A 403 -19.88 -16.15 -21.30
CA ASN A 403 -19.17 -15.55 -22.43
C ASN A 403 -19.73 -14.19 -22.88
N THR A 404 -20.80 -13.70 -22.24
CA THR A 404 -21.40 -12.39 -22.56
C THR A 404 -21.23 -11.44 -21.39
N TYR A 405 -20.72 -10.24 -21.68
CA TYR A 405 -20.48 -9.18 -20.70
C TYR A 405 -21.20 -7.90 -21.11
N TYR A 406 -21.85 -7.24 -20.15
CA TYR A 406 -22.55 -5.98 -20.31
C TYR A 406 -21.80 -4.87 -19.59
N VAL A 407 -21.63 -3.71 -20.25
CA VAL A 407 -20.96 -2.58 -19.62
C VAL A 407 -21.88 -1.84 -18.67
N LYS A 408 -21.35 -1.47 -17.50
CA LYS A 408 -21.93 -0.52 -16.55
C LYS A 408 -20.94 0.63 -16.37
N VAL A 409 -21.43 1.86 -16.37
CA VAL A 409 -20.58 3.05 -16.24
C VAL A 409 -21.11 3.95 -15.13
N ILE A 410 -20.21 4.37 -14.24
CA ILE A 410 -20.41 5.48 -13.32
C ILE A 410 -19.66 6.66 -13.91
N GLN A 411 -20.39 7.66 -14.41
CA GLN A 411 -19.80 8.84 -15.05
C GLN A 411 -19.15 9.75 -14.01
N PRO A 412 -17.92 10.23 -14.26
CA PRO A 412 -17.35 11.33 -13.48
C PRO A 412 -18.17 12.62 -13.62
N ASP A 413 -18.16 13.42 -12.55
CA ASP A 413 -18.83 14.72 -12.55
C ASP A 413 -18.34 15.60 -13.71
N GLY A 414 -19.27 16.21 -14.45
CA GLY A 414 -18.95 17.05 -15.61
C GLY A 414 -18.54 16.30 -16.89
N VAL A 415 -18.54 14.97 -16.90
CA VAL A 415 -18.12 14.16 -18.06
C VAL A 415 -19.24 13.24 -18.52
N SER A 416 -19.40 13.07 -19.84
CA SER A 416 -20.20 12.01 -20.43
C SER A 416 -19.30 10.93 -21.02
N ILE A 417 -19.73 9.67 -20.87
CA ILE A 417 -18.99 8.49 -21.32
C ILE A 417 -19.88 7.66 -22.24
N THR A 418 -19.32 7.25 -23.38
CA THR A 418 -19.95 6.32 -24.31
C THR A 418 -19.00 5.15 -24.58
N VAL A 419 -19.53 3.92 -24.56
CA VAL A 419 -18.75 2.69 -24.78
C VAL A 419 -19.33 1.94 -25.98
N GLN A 420 -18.48 1.60 -26.95
CA GLN A 420 -18.88 0.89 -28.17
C GLN A 420 -17.90 -0.26 -28.48
N PRO A 421 -18.37 -1.51 -28.63
CA PRO A 421 -19.73 -1.98 -28.32
C PRO A 421 -20.03 -1.92 -26.81
N ASN A 422 -21.30 -1.87 -26.44
CA ASN A 422 -21.75 -1.92 -25.04
C ASN A 422 -21.94 -3.36 -24.50
N VAL A 423 -21.78 -4.36 -25.37
CA VAL A 423 -21.83 -5.79 -25.05
C VAL A 423 -20.65 -6.48 -25.73
N LEU A 424 -19.94 -7.32 -24.97
CA LEU A 424 -18.89 -8.20 -25.50
C LEU A 424 -19.37 -9.64 -25.44
N LYS A 425 -19.29 -10.36 -26.56
CA LYS A 425 -19.69 -11.77 -26.69
C LYS A 425 -18.51 -12.58 -27.19
N PHE A 426 -17.92 -13.36 -26.30
CA PHE A 426 -16.84 -14.28 -26.62
C PHE A 426 -17.42 -15.63 -27.08
N GLN A 427 -16.72 -16.33 -27.95
CA GLN A 427 -17.02 -17.68 -28.40
C GLN A 427 -16.18 -18.71 -27.65
N ILE A 428 -14.92 -18.36 -27.35
CA ILE A 428 -13.96 -19.27 -26.71
C ILE A 428 -13.16 -18.56 -25.61
N THR A 429 -12.66 -19.34 -24.66
CA THR A 429 -11.64 -18.86 -23.71
C THR A 429 -10.36 -18.52 -24.47
N GLY A 430 -9.72 -17.41 -24.11
CA GLY A 430 -8.52 -16.87 -24.77
C GLY A 430 -8.83 -15.91 -25.92
N GLU A 431 -10.09 -15.78 -26.34
CA GLU A 431 -10.48 -14.79 -27.37
C GLU A 431 -10.31 -13.36 -26.86
N LYS A 432 -9.86 -12.48 -27.75
CA LYS A 432 -9.64 -11.06 -27.51
C LYS A 432 -10.70 -10.24 -28.23
N LEU A 433 -11.38 -9.35 -27.52
CA LEU A 433 -12.29 -8.38 -28.10
C LEU A 433 -11.90 -6.97 -27.69
N SER A 434 -12.04 -6.02 -28.62
CA SER A 434 -11.77 -4.61 -28.38
C SER A 434 -13.06 -3.81 -28.24
N TYR A 435 -12.97 -2.71 -27.50
CA TYR A 435 -14.01 -1.69 -27.38
C TYR A 435 -13.39 -0.31 -27.27
N ASN A 436 -14.16 0.70 -27.66
CA ASN A 436 -13.79 2.11 -27.59
C ASN A 436 -14.57 2.80 -26.46
N VAL A 437 -13.88 3.63 -25.70
CA VAL A 437 -14.48 4.48 -24.66
C VAL A 437 -14.27 5.92 -25.03
N THR A 438 -15.35 6.64 -25.31
CA THR A 438 -15.33 8.06 -25.63
C THR A 438 -15.72 8.86 -24.38
N PHE A 439 -14.84 9.78 -23.98
CA PHE A 439 -15.05 10.74 -22.90
C PHE A 439 -15.28 12.13 -23.50
N LYS A 440 -16.33 12.84 -23.06
CA LYS A 440 -16.61 14.22 -23.47
C LYS A 440 -16.92 15.09 -22.27
N ALA A 441 -16.28 16.25 -22.17
CA ALA A 441 -16.64 17.27 -21.19
C ALA A 441 -18.02 17.85 -21.53
N LYS A 442 -18.91 17.97 -20.53
CA LYS A 442 -20.24 18.58 -20.71
C LYS A 442 -20.09 20.12 -20.82
N LYS A 443 -20.72 20.74 -21.83
CA LYS A 443 -20.74 22.21 -21.98
C LYS A 443 -21.80 22.82 -21.06
N GLY A 444 -21.44 23.79 -20.21
CA GLY A 444 -22.39 24.60 -19.43
C GLY A 444 -21.96 24.91 -17.99
N ASN A 445 -21.93 26.21 -17.68
CA ASN A 445 -21.80 26.91 -16.39
C ASN A 445 -21.34 26.12 -15.15
N GLY A 446 -20.07 26.32 -14.79
CA GLY A 446 -19.61 26.13 -13.43
C GLY A 446 -18.85 24.84 -13.17
N ILE A 447 -17.78 24.55 -13.92
CA ILE A 447 -16.66 23.78 -13.36
C ILE A 447 -16.00 24.69 -12.31
N LYS A 448 -16.69 24.89 -11.18
CA LYS A 448 -16.11 25.45 -9.97
C LYS A 448 -15.28 24.35 -9.34
N ALA A 449 -13.99 24.36 -9.65
CA ALA A 449 -12.92 23.94 -8.74
C ALA A 449 -12.94 22.50 -8.21
N ALA A 450 -13.25 21.50 -9.03
CA ALA A 450 -12.62 20.20 -8.85
C ALA A 450 -11.60 20.03 -9.97
N GLU A 451 -10.31 20.13 -9.64
CA GLU A 451 -9.20 19.82 -10.55
C GLU A 451 -9.30 18.40 -11.12
N PHE A 452 -10.01 17.53 -10.38
CA PHE A 452 -10.20 16.12 -10.67
C PHE A 452 -11.64 15.66 -10.46
N SER A 453 -12.09 14.69 -11.26
CA SER A 453 -13.34 13.95 -11.03
C SER A 453 -13.11 12.46 -11.27
N PHE A 454 -13.98 11.61 -10.71
CA PHE A 454 -13.77 10.16 -10.69
C PHE A 454 -15.03 9.39 -11.06
N GLY A 455 -14.84 8.23 -11.68
CA GLY A 455 -15.90 7.32 -12.07
C GLY A 455 -15.39 5.89 -12.21
N SER A 456 -16.16 5.04 -12.86
CA SER A 456 -15.71 3.68 -13.19
C SER A 456 -16.42 3.10 -14.40
N LEU A 457 -15.75 2.18 -15.08
CA LEU A 457 -16.34 1.31 -16.10
C LEU A 457 -16.24 -0.12 -15.59
N GLU A 458 -17.31 -0.88 -15.68
CA GLU A 458 -17.37 -2.26 -15.18
C GLU A 458 -18.01 -3.17 -16.23
N TRP A 459 -17.31 -4.24 -16.61
CA TRP A 459 -17.91 -5.33 -17.39
C TRP A 459 -18.51 -6.36 -16.43
N VAL A 460 -19.81 -6.55 -16.52
CA VAL A 460 -20.55 -7.52 -15.70
C VAL A 460 -20.99 -8.68 -16.58
N SER A 461 -20.57 -9.88 -16.22
CA SER A 461 -20.98 -11.10 -16.90
C SER A 461 -22.50 -11.30 -16.87
N ALA A 462 -23.05 -12.01 -17.86
CA ALA A 462 -24.48 -12.29 -17.95
C ALA A 462 -25.00 -13.06 -16.71
N CYS A 463 -24.17 -13.94 -16.14
CA CYS A 463 -24.49 -14.68 -14.90
C CYS A 463 -24.26 -13.89 -13.61
N LYS A 464 -23.80 -12.63 -13.70
CA LYS A 464 -23.49 -11.75 -12.56
C LYS A 464 -22.38 -12.24 -11.63
N TYR A 465 -21.58 -13.21 -12.06
CA TYR A 465 -20.47 -13.74 -11.28
C TYR A 465 -19.19 -12.90 -11.46
N TYR A 466 -18.77 -12.68 -12.71
CA TYR A 466 -17.63 -11.82 -13.03
C TYR A 466 -18.02 -10.35 -13.10
N HIS A 467 -17.17 -9.55 -12.48
CA HIS A 467 -17.25 -8.10 -12.34
C HIS A 467 -15.84 -7.54 -12.56
N VAL A 468 -15.61 -6.94 -13.72
CA VAL A 468 -14.29 -6.48 -14.17
C VAL A 468 -14.33 -4.96 -14.19
N LYS A 469 -13.86 -4.35 -13.10
CA LYS A 469 -14.00 -2.91 -12.85
C LYS A 469 -12.71 -2.15 -13.14
N SER A 470 -12.80 -1.04 -13.85
CA SER A 470 -11.69 -0.13 -14.13
C SER A 470 -12.02 1.25 -13.57
N PRO A 471 -11.18 1.82 -12.68
CA PRO A 471 -11.37 3.18 -12.20
C PRO A 471 -11.11 4.20 -13.33
N ILE A 472 -11.83 5.31 -13.27
CA ILE A 472 -11.68 6.44 -14.19
C ILE A 472 -11.32 7.66 -13.35
N ALA A 473 -10.24 8.35 -13.73
CA ALA A 473 -9.89 9.66 -13.21
C ALA A 473 -9.83 10.66 -14.37
N VAL A 474 -10.41 11.84 -14.15
CA VAL A 474 -10.39 12.94 -15.13
C VAL A 474 -9.69 14.13 -14.49
N THR A 475 -8.77 14.74 -15.21
CA THR A 475 -8.01 15.94 -14.80
C THR A 475 -8.30 17.08 -15.75
N TRP A 476 -8.59 18.27 -15.22
CA TRP A 476 -8.72 19.49 -16.03
C TRP A 476 -7.48 20.37 -15.89
N LEU A 477 -6.69 20.46 -16.95
CA LEU A 477 -5.58 21.40 -17.06
C LEU A 477 -6.14 22.81 -17.29
N LYS A 478 -5.59 23.78 -16.55
CA LYS A 478 -6.02 25.20 -16.58
C LYS A 478 -5.54 25.95 -17.81
#